data_AF-A0A9W7D5U2-F1
#
_entry.id   AF-A0A9W7D5U2-F1
#
_cell.length_a   1.000
_cell.length_b   1.000
_cell.length_c   1.000
_cell.angle_alpha   90.00
_cell.angle_beta   90.00
_cell.angle_gamma   90.00
#
_symmetry.space_group_name_H-M   'P 1'
#
loop_
_entity.id
_entity.type
_entity.pdbx_description
1 polymer ?
#
loop_
_entity_poly.entity_id
_entity_poly.type
_entity_poly.pdbx_seq_one_letter_code
_entity_poly.pdbx_strand_id
1 'polypeptide(L)'
;MAAEVRRHEGKTLDELKGCVQAGGRAALPNNSVPFDWQGAAVMASARSVGTAAFKMQLRGRKRDFAASAAVTTTSTPSRADNQKKRTVKHKATSLRTKSAGQKVEIVAPSSSKSPVLTALKERLSEASNGPKILLEYPKLVPARLIRRYKRFLADVVLLGEAAKDHSPKALVVAEEEEEVVTVYCPNTGPMVGLLDGLPNARVQLSKSDDPKRKYAYTLEMIQIHVRCERDVWVGVHSTSANRMVEQALASRWLSQLGDYDSVRREVKFAKNSRVDFVLSWNAEDGNVSHEKYVEVKSVTLAVDGSEPGSSRCAVFPDTVSTRAQKHVIELTELLSTTATSDKTKKGTKGEGDTKGAAPKLSGAIIFLVQRDDCTEFAPSIQHDEKFAELCAKATKSGIQLLAYSCVLKPNEANSNGIVRLLEQLPLQKAAS
;
A
#
# COMPACT_ATOMS: atom_id res chain seq x y z
N MET A 1 15.22 54.35 -40.51
CA MET A 1 14.87 55.78 -40.60
C MET A 1 13.45 55.95 -40.10
N ALA A 2 13.14 57.08 -39.47
CA ALA A 2 11.80 57.45 -39.02
C ALA A 2 10.75 57.34 -40.14
N ALA A 3 9.54 56.93 -39.76
CA ALA A 3 8.21 57.31 -40.27
C ALA A 3 7.24 56.21 -39.81
N GLU A 4 6.41 56.43 -38.80
CA GLU A 4 5.16 57.21 -38.78
C GLU A 4 3.95 56.27 -38.75
N VAL A 5 3.04 56.63 -37.86
CA VAL A 5 1.88 55.89 -37.37
C VAL A 5 0.78 55.83 -38.43
N ARG A 6 0.07 54.70 -38.54
CA ARG A 6 -1.37 54.68 -38.87
C ARG A 6 -2.07 53.41 -38.36
N ARG A 7 -3.19 53.62 -37.69
CA ARG A 7 -4.22 52.65 -37.30
C ARG A 7 -5.11 52.29 -38.50
N HIS A 8 -5.70 51.09 -38.49
CA HIS A 8 -7.11 50.76 -38.82
C HIS A 8 -7.25 49.23 -38.63
N GLU A 9 -8.03 48.75 -37.65
CA GLU A 9 -9.46 48.38 -37.74
C GLU A 9 -9.76 47.12 -38.60
N GLY A 10 -10.18 46.07 -37.88
CA GLY A 10 -11.25 45.10 -38.18
C GLY A 10 -11.37 44.45 -39.56
N LYS A 11 -11.38 43.11 -39.60
CA LYS A 11 -12.61 42.27 -39.67
C LYS A 11 -12.31 40.76 -39.72
N THR A 12 -13.39 40.02 -39.51
CA THR A 12 -13.64 38.62 -39.12
C THR A 12 -13.43 37.52 -40.16
N LEU A 13 -13.39 36.28 -39.64
CA LEU A 13 -13.77 34.99 -40.24
C LEU A 13 -14.77 35.05 -41.41
N ASP A 14 -14.36 34.53 -42.58
CA ASP A 14 -14.94 33.43 -43.37
C ASP A 14 -14.22 33.39 -44.73
N GLU A 15 -14.28 32.26 -45.46
CA GLU A 15 -13.59 31.89 -46.72
C GLU A 15 -12.31 31.04 -46.47
N LEU A 16 -12.31 29.71 -46.60
CA LEU A 16 -12.63 28.95 -47.81
C LEU A 16 -13.11 27.51 -47.47
N LYS A 17 -14.28 27.15 -47.99
CA LYS A 17 -14.77 25.76 -48.18
C LYS A 17 -14.59 25.36 -49.65
N GLY A 18 -14.43 24.05 -49.88
CA GLY A 18 -14.61 23.34 -51.17
C GLY A 18 -13.29 22.85 -51.77
N CYS A 19 -13.10 21.62 -52.28
CA CYS A 19 -13.98 20.57 -52.83
C CYS A 19 -13.23 19.21 -52.74
N VAL A 20 -13.82 18.09 -52.29
CA VAL A 20 -14.57 17.05 -53.05
C VAL A 20 -13.71 15.94 -53.73
N GLN A 21 -13.85 14.74 -53.13
CA GLN A 21 -14.03 13.39 -53.68
C GLN A 21 -12.94 12.57 -54.43
N ALA A 22 -12.83 11.33 -53.92
CA ALA A 22 -12.92 10.02 -54.60
C ALA A 22 -11.66 9.30 -55.12
N GLY A 23 -11.42 8.12 -54.51
CA GLY A 23 -11.35 6.85 -55.24
C GLY A 23 -9.96 6.23 -55.43
N GLY A 24 -9.83 4.95 -55.04
CA GLY A 24 -8.85 4.04 -55.66
C GLY A 24 -8.07 3.13 -54.73
N ARG A 25 -8.50 1.86 -54.65
CA ARG A 25 -7.71 0.72 -54.15
C ARG A 25 -6.49 0.47 -55.05
N ALA A 26 -5.34 0.15 -54.46
CA ALA A 26 -4.37 -0.80 -55.03
C ALA A 26 -3.50 -1.38 -53.90
N ALA A 27 -3.18 -2.67 -54.01
CA ALA A 27 -2.50 -3.48 -53.02
C ALA A 27 -1.09 -3.89 -53.49
N LEU A 28 -0.18 -3.99 -52.51
CA LEU A 28 1.10 -4.76 -52.46
C LEU A 28 2.30 -4.26 -53.31
N PRO A 29 3.57 -4.60 -52.97
CA PRO A 29 4.00 -5.64 -52.03
C PRO A 29 5.08 -5.28 -50.98
N ASN A 30 5.21 -6.21 -50.02
CA ASN A 30 6.32 -6.42 -49.11
C ASN A 30 7.70 -6.27 -49.78
N ASN A 31 8.63 -5.61 -49.09
CA ASN A 31 10.02 -6.04 -49.09
C ASN A 31 10.71 -5.70 -47.77
N SER A 32 11.22 -6.75 -47.15
CA SER A 32 12.05 -6.81 -45.97
C SER A 32 13.53 -6.67 -46.36
N VAL A 33 14.25 -5.69 -45.81
CA VAL A 33 15.72 -5.71 -45.67
C VAL A 33 16.11 -4.92 -44.42
N PRO A 34 17.04 -5.40 -43.57
CA PRO A 34 17.33 -4.83 -42.25
C PRO A 34 18.24 -3.61 -42.35
N PHE A 35 18.00 -2.59 -41.51
CA PHE A 35 18.84 -1.39 -41.43
C PHE A 35 19.70 -1.43 -40.15
N ASP A 36 21.00 -1.48 -40.37
CA ASP A 36 22.10 -1.46 -39.40
C ASP A 36 22.59 -0.01 -39.25
N TRP A 37 22.74 0.49 -38.02
CA TRP A 37 23.44 1.76 -37.75
C TRP A 37 24.44 1.57 -36.62
N GLN A 38 25.70 1.38 -37.01
CA GLN A 38 26.86 1.72 -36.19
C GLN A 38 27.16 3.21 -36.34
N GLY A 39 27.34 3.88 -35.20
CA GLY A 39 28.35 4.92 -35.00
C GLY A 39 28.03 6.35 -35.44
N ALA A 40 27.82 7.24 -34.46
CA ALA A 40 28.45 8.57 -34.44
C ALA A 40 28.38 9.17 -33.03
N ALA A 41 29.47 9.01 -32.28
CA ALA A 41 29.77 9.84 -31.13
C ALA A 41 30.20 11.23 -31.61
N VAL A 42 29.53 12.28 -31.13
CA VAL A 42 29.99 13.66 -31.32
C VAL A 42 30.37 14.23 -29.95
N MET A 43 31.66 14.47 -29.82
CA MET A 43 32.29 15.31 -28.80
C MET A 43 31.87 16.78 -29.01
N ALA A 44 31.38 17.43 -27.95
CA ALA A 44 31.37 18.88 -27.86
C ALA A 44 32.05 19.29 -26.55
N SER A 45 33.18 19.98 -26.69
CA SER A 45 34.01 20.53 -25.63
C SER A 45 33.78 22.04 -25.49
N ALA A 46 33.78 22.47 -24.22
CA ALA A 46 34.13 23.80 -23.69
C ALA A 46 33.25 25.02 -24.04
N ARG A 47 32.69 25.66 -23.00
CA ARG A 47 33.34 26.81 -22.32
C ARG A 47 32.63 27.21 -21.02
N SER A 48 33.45 27.63 -20.07
CA SER A 48 33.09 28.16 -18.76
C SER A 48 32.55 29.59 -18.85
N VAL A 49 31.55 29.90 -18.01
CA VAL A 49 31.32 31.23 -17.46
C VAL A 49 30.97 31.03 -15.97
N GLY A 50 31.64 31.79 -15.11
CA GLY A 50 31.75 31.50 -13.68
C GLY A 50 30.68 32.08 -12.77
N THR A 51 30.74 31.53 -11.55
CA THR A 51 30.58 32.18 -10.24
C THR A 51 29.18 32.64 -9.79
N ALA A 52 28.57 31.85 -8.91
CA ALA A 52 28.06 32.32 -7.62
C ALA A 52 27.98 31.13 -6.63
N ALA A 53 29.04 30.94 -5.85
CA ALA A 53 29.05 29.97 -4.75
C ALA A 53 28.28 30.55 -3.56
N PHE A 54 27.10 30.02 -3.27
CA PHE A 54 26.36 30.34 -2.04
C PHE A 54 27.01 29.61 -0.86
N LYS A 55 27.66 30.37 0.02
CA LYS A 55 28.38 29.88 1.20
C LYS A 55 27.39 29.79 2.36
N MET A 56 26.77 28.63 2.58
CA MET A 56 25.91 28.40 3.74
C MET A 56 26.77 28.07 4.97
N GLN A 57 26.75 28.97 5.95
CA GLN A 57 27.61 28.95 7.12
C GLN A 57 26.96 28.08 8.23
N LEU A 58 27.32 26.80 8.27
CA LEU A 58 26.93 25.90 9.36
C LEU A 58 27.74 26.22 10.63
N ARG A 59 27.09 26.79 11.65
CA ARG A 59 27.64 26.88 13.01
C ARG A 59 27.62 25.49 13.65
N GLY A 60 28.79 24.84 13.68
CA GLY A 60 28.99 23.62 14.44
C GLY A 60 29.02 23.87 15.95
N ARG A 61 28.25 23.10 16.71
CA ARG A 61 28.50 22.89 18.15
C ARG A 61 29.20 21.55 18.33
N LYS A 62 30.49 21.62 18.65
CA LYS A 62 31.27 20.51 19.23
C LYS A 62 30.72 20.20 20.63
N ARG A 63 30.65 18.91 20.97
CA ARG A 63 30.87 18.40 22.32
C ARG A 63 31.29 16.93 22.24
N ASP A 64 32.61 16.78 22.23
CA ASP A 64 33.47 15.84 22.94
C ASP A 64 32.98 14.40 23.15
N PHE A 65 33.61 13.51 22.39
CA PHE A 65 33.76 12.09 22.68
C PHE A 65 34.96 11.91 23.61
N ALA A 66 34.75 11.26 24.76
CA ALA A 66 35.81 10.57 25.49
C ALA A 66 35.54 9.06 25.37
N ALA A 67 36.49 8.36 24.74
CA ALA A 67 36.55 6.92 24.66
C ALA A 67 37.20 6.36 25.93
N SER A 68 36.78 5.18 26.38
CA SER A 68 37.73 4.12 26.73
C SER A 68 37.02 2.76 26.73
N ALA A 69 37.70 1.78 26.16
CA ALA A 69 37.25 0.41 25.98
C ALA A 69 37.83 -0.51 27.06
N ALA A 70 37.06 -1.58 27.32
CA ALA A 70 37.45 -2.93 27.73
C ALA A 70 38.22 -3.17 29.04
N VAL A 71 37.61 -3.92 29.96
CA VAL A 71 38.25 -5.06 30.66
C VAL A 71 37.19 -6.15 30.93
N THR A 72 37.55 -7.38 30.60
CA THR A 72 36.85 -8.66 30.86
C THR A 72 37.11 -9.14 32.28
N THR A 73 36.11 -9.65 33.01
CA THR A 73 36.29 -10.77 33.95
C THR A 73 34.95 -11.44 34.32
N THR A 74 35.02 -12.76 34.43
CA THR A 74 34.03 -13.76 34.84
C THR A 74 33.70 -13.74 36.34
N SER A 75 32.45 -13.99 36.72
CA SER A 75 32.06 -14.99 37.75
C SER A 75 30.56 -14.92 38.13
N THR A 76 29.92 -16.09 38.20
CA THR A 76 28.65 -16.41 38.90
C THR A 76 28.97 -17.02 40.28
N PRO A 77 28.00 -17.39 41.16
CA PRO A 77 26.71 -16.78 41.54
C PRO A 77 26.52 -16.71 43.10
N SER A 78 25.45 -16.08 43.60
CA SER A 78 24.91 -16.46 44.93
C SER A 78 23.39 -16.22 45.10
N ARG A 79 22.76 -17.26 45.67
CA ARG A 79 21.48 -17.35 46.43
C ARG A 79 21.43 -16.27 47.55
N ALA A 80 20.32 -15.81 48.12
CA ALA A 80 19.06 -16.46 48.48
C ALA A 80 17.95 -15.43 48.85
N ASP A 81 16.73 -15.96 48.82
CA ASP A 81 15.71 -15.94 49.90
C ASP A 81 14.43 -15.10 49.85
N ASN A 82 13.38 -15.82 50.25
CA ASN A 82 11.97 -15.52 50.38
C ASN A 82 11.68 -14.48 51.47
N GLN A 83 10.53 -13.79 51.35
CA GLN A 83 9.50 -13.85 52.41
C GLN A 83 8.10 -13.41 51.94
N LYS A 84 7.12 -14.26 52.27
CA LYS A 84 5.67 -14.07 52.14
C LYS A 84 5.13 -13.18 53.27
N LYS A 85 4.02 -12.46 53.03
CA LYS A 85 3.02 -12.16 54.07
C LYS A 85 1.58 -12.26 53.54
N ARG A 86 0.76 -12.99 54.31
CA ARG A 86 -0.67 -13.30 54.18
C ARG A 86 -1.51 -12.21 54.86
N THR A 87 -2.78 -12.06 54.50
CA THR A 87 -3.99 -12.16 55.38
C THR A 87 -5.27 -11.87 54.58
N VAL A 88 -6.26 -12.78 54.45
CA VAL A 88 -7.38 -13.24 55.33
C VAL A 88 -8.72 -12.55 55.00
N LYS A 89 -9.74 -13.40 54.78
CA LYS A 89 -11.16 -13.13 54.47
C LYS A 89 -11.97 -12.87 55.74
N HIS A 90 -13.05 -12.09 55.62
CA HIS A 90 -14.24 -12.19 56.47
C HIS A 90 -15.50 -12.42 55.62
N LYS A 91 -16.42 -13.21 56.17
CA LYS A 91 -17.70 -13.65 55.60
C LYS A 91 -18.80 -13.18 56.55
N ALA A 92 -19.87 -12.60 56.03
CA ALA A 92 -21.13 -12.40 56.75
C ALA A 92 -22.30 -12.75 55.82
N THR A 93 -23.31 -13.40 56.41
CA THR A 93 -24.48 -14.06 55.81
C THR A 93 -25.74 -13.21 55.95
N SER A 94 -26.64 -13.21 54.96
CA SER A 94 -28.10 -13.10 55.21
C SER A 94 -28.96 -13.59 54.04
N LEU A 95 -29.82 -14.55 54.39
CA LEU A 95 -31.18 -14.97 53.98
C LEU A 95 -31.77 -14.76 52.55
N ARG A 96 -32.51 -15.82 52.16
CA ARG A 96 -33.26 -16.16 50.94
C ARG A 96 -34.52 -15.30 50.69
N THR A 97 -34.87 -15.12 49.41
CA THR A 97 -36.15 -15.57 48.81
C THR A 97 -35.96 -15.86 47.30
N LYS A 98 -36.77 -16.78 46.75
CA LYS A 98 -36.63 -17.41 45.42
C LYS A 98 -37.35 -16.60 44.32
N SER A 99 -36.79 -16.55 43.12
CA SER A 99 -37.55 -16.67 41.86
C SER A 99 -36.69 -17.30 40.77
N ALA A 100 -37.34 -18.04 39.88
CA ALA A 100 -36.75 -18.95 38.92
C ALA A 100 -36.14 -18.25 37.70
N GLY A 101 -35.01 -18.78 37.20
CA GLY A 101 -34.39 -18.37 35.94
C GLY A 101 -33.03 -19.03 35.74
N GLN A 102 -32.87 -19.69 34.60
CA GLN A 102 -31.72 -20.50 34.16
C GLN A 102 -30.33 -19.88 34.43
N LYS A 103 -29.41 -20.72 34.89
CA LYS A 103 -28.02 -20.38 35.22
C LYS A 103 -27.12 -20.71 34.02
N VAL A 104 -26.56 -19.68 33.36
CA VAL A 104 -25.38 -19.83 32.49
C VAL A 104 -24.20 -19.17 33.21
N GLU A 105 -23.16 -19.96 33.40
CA GLU A 105 -21.95 -19.59 34.13
C GLU A 105 -21.04 -18.75 33.23
N ILE A 106 -20.79 -17.49 33.60
CA ILE A 106 -19.82 -16.62 32.92
C ILE A 106 -18.46 -16.85 33.55
N VAL A 107 -17.56 -17.48 32.80
CA VAL A 107 -16.12 -17.46 33.08
C VAL A 107 -15.48 -16.45 32.12
N ALA A 108 -15.06 -15.31 32.66
CA ALA A 108 -14.01 -14.47 32.06
C ALA A 108 -12.64 -15.08 32.45
N PRO A 109 -11.56 -14.99 31.64
CA PRO A 109 -11.09 -13.71 31.09
C PRO A 109 -10.45 -13.76 29.68
N SER A 110 -10.54 -12.63 28.96
CA SER A 110 -9.39 -11.82 28.53
C SER A 110 -9.73 -10.98 27.29
N SER A 111 -9.13 -9.80 27.25
CA SER A 111 -9.38 -8.70 26.33
C SER A 111 -9.12 -9.05 24.87
N SER A 112 -10.19 -9.45 24.16
CA SER A 112 -10.25 -9.44 22.70
C SER A 112 -11.72 -9.40 22.29
N LYS A 113 -12.41 -8.28 22.59
CA LYS A 113 -13.68 -8.00 21.94
C LYS A 113 -13.34 -7.54 20.52
N SER A 114 -13.38 -8.45 19.55
CA SER A 114 -13.30 -8.11 18.14
C SER A 114 -14.57 -7.32 17.78
N PRO A 115 -14.50 -6.00 17.56
CA PRO A 115 -15.67 -5.16 17.27
C PRO A 115 -16.26 -5.42 15.88
N VAL A 116 -15.59 -6.26 15.09
CA VAL A 116 -15.84 -6.46 13.66
C VAL A 116 -17.12 -7.26 13.39
N LEU A 117 -17.49 -8.20 14.27
CA LEU A 117 -18.57 -9.15 14.00
C LEU A 117 -19.98 -8.59 14.20
N THR A 118 -20.21 -7.74 15.21
CA THR A 118 -21.57 -7.23 15.50
C THR A 118 -22.04 -6.24 14.45
N ALA A 119 -21.14 -5.43 13.90
CA ALA A 119 -21.45 -4.48 12.82
C ALA A 119 -21.76 -5.16 11.46
N LEU A 120 -21.51 -6.47 11.35
CA LEU A 120 -21.52 -7.20 10.08
C LEU A 120 -22.87 -7.87 9.75
N LYS A 121 -23.68 -8.22 10.76
CA LYS A 121 -25.02 -8.79 10.53
C LYS A 121 -26.04 -7.74 10.09
N GLU A 122 -25.91 -6.50 10.56
CA GLU A 122 -26.87 -5.43 10.22
C GLU A 122 -26.66 -4.90 8.78
N ARG A 123 -25.41 -4.87 8.27
CA ARG A 123 -25.09 -4.34 6.93
C ARG A 123 -25.37 -5.28 5.76
N LEU A 124 -25.60 -6.58 6.00
CA LEU A 124 -25.98 -7.52 4.95
C LEU A 124 -27.40 -7.26 4.40
N SER A 125 -28.21 -6.47 5.11
CA SER A 125 -29.54 -6.05 4.65
C SER A 125 -29.53 -4.88 3.66
N GLU A 126 -28.36 -4.25 3.43
CA GLU A 126 -28.19 -3.15 2.47
C GLU A 126 -27.25 -3.58 1.33
N ALA A 127 -27.79 -4.33 0.36
CA ALA A 127 -27.05 -4.67 -0.84
C ALA A 127 -26.82 -3.43 -1.75
N SER A 128 -25.56 -3.03 -1.81
CA SER A 128 -24.77 -2.77 -3.03
C SER A 128 -25.05 -1.55 -3.93
N ASN A 129 -25.24 -0.35 -3.39
CA ASN A 129 -25.07 0.87 -4.21
C ASN A 129 -24.31 2.03 -3.54
N GLY A 130 -23.86 1.84 -2.29
CA GLY A 130 -23.03 2.83 -1.61
C GLY A 130 -21.58 2.88 -2.13
N PRO A 131 -20.87 4.01 -1.96
CA PRO A 131 -19.46 4.09 -2.33
C PRO A 131 -18.62 3.10 -1.51
N LYS A 132 -17.76 2.32 -2.19
CA LYS A 132 -16.84 1.36 -1.56
C LYS A 132 -15.66 2.05 -0.86
N ILE A 133 -15.92 2.72 0.27
CA ILE A 133 -14.91 3.47 1.03
C ILE A 133 -14.05 2.51 1.87
N LEU A 134 -12.75 2.49 1.59
CA LEU A 134 -11.75 1.66 2.28
C LEU A 134 -11.16 2.35 3.52
N LEU A 135 -11.01 3.67 3.45
CA LEU A 135 -10.41 4.48 4.50
C LEU A 135 -10.92 5.90 4.43
N GLU A 136 -11.17 6.50 5.59
CA GLU A 136 -11.48 7.91 5.74
C GLU A 136 -10.37 8.59 6.52
N TYR A 137 -9.97 9.77 6.04
CA TYR A 137 -9.07 10.66 6.72
C TYR A 137 -9.90 11.81 7.30
N PRO A 138 -10.13 11.83 8.63
CA PRO A 138 -10.93 12.89 9.26
C PRO A 138 -10.26 14.25 9.16
N LYS A 139 -8.92 14.25 9.15
CA LYS A 139 -8.11 15.44 8.96
C LYS A 139 -6.87 15.15 8.10
N LEU A 140 -6.72 15.89 7.01
CA LEU A 140 -5.54 15.95 6.17
C LEU A 140 -4.96 17.36 6.17
N VAL A 141 -3.64 17.43 6.17
CA VAL A 141 -2.87 18.67 6.12
C VAL A 141 -2.08 18.69 4.82
N PRO A 142 -2.38 19.63 3.90
CA PRO A 142 -1.62 19.78 2.66
C PRO A 142 -0.22 20.29 2.93
N ALA A 143 0.77 19.81 2.18
CA ALA A 143 2.16 20.24 2.29
C ALA A 143 2.91 20.07 0.95
N ARG A 144 4.10 20.66 0.87
CA ARG A 144 5.08 20.44 -0.20
C ARG A 144 6.24 19.61 0.34
N LEU A 145 6.54 18.49 -0.29
CA LEU A 145 7.68 17.63 0.06
C LEU A 145 8.96 18.23 -0.50
N ILE A 146 9.94 18.47 0.37
CA ILE A 146 11.25 19.01 0.00
C ILE A 146 12.21 17.87 -0.32
N ARG A 147 12.28 16.89 0.59
CA ARG A 147 13.14 15.71 0.43
C ARG A 147 12.67 14.57 1.32
N ARG A 148 13.03 13.35 0.92
CA ARG A 148 12.90 12.14 1.73
C ARG A 148 14.30 11.60 2.04
N TYR A 149 14.52 11.17 3.28
CA TYR A 149 15.82 10.67 3.73
C TYR A 149 15.68 9.64 4.84
N LYS A 150 16.75 8.85 5.05
CA LYS A 150 16.77 7.76 6.04
C LYS A 150 15.59 6.78 5.93
N ARG A 151 14.94 6.70 4.76
CA ARG A 151 13.72 5.92 4.44
C ARG A 151 12.44 6.38 5.17
N PHE A 152 12.53 6.64 6.46
CA PHE A 152 11.38 6.90 7.34
C PHE A 152 11.16 8.38 7.67
N LEU A 153 11.96 9.30 7.12
CA LEU A 153 11.82 10.73 7.35
C LEU A 153 11.62 11.47 6.04
N ALA A 154 10.84 12.54 6.11
CA ALA A 154 10.68 13.51 5.05
C ALA A 154 10.68 14.92 5.66
N ASP A 155 11.26 15.87 4.95
CA ASP A 155 11.14 17.28 5.29
C ASP A 155 10.11 17.91 4.35
N VAL A 156 9.14 18.62 4.91
CA VAL A 156 8.03 19.24 4.18
C VAL A 156 7.85 20.68 4.60
N VAL A 157 7.18 21.45 3.76
CA VAL A 157 6.63 22.75 4.10
C VAL A 157 5.11 22.64 4.16
N LEU A 158 4.50 23.00 5.29
CA LEU A 158 3.05 22.95 5.44
C LEU A 158 2.38 24.06 4.64
N LEU A 159 1.30 23.73 3.94
CA LEU A 159 0.51 24.72 3.21
C LEU A 159 -0.57 25.31 4.11
N GLY A 160 -0.62 26.65 4.20
CA GLY A 160 -1.64 27.38 4.95
C GLY A 160 -3.02 27.31 4.30
N GLU A 161 -4.06 27.75 5.01
CA GLU A 161 -5.46 27.65 4.55
C GLU A 161 -5.75 28.43 3.26
N ALA A 162 -4.95 29.45 2.94
CA ALA A 162 -5.07 30.25 1.72
C ALA A 162 -4.52 29.55 0.45
N ALA A 163 -3.72 28.49 0.60
CA ALA A 163 -3.11 27.74 -0.50
C ALA A 163 -3.99 26.61 -1.06
N LYS A 164 -5.28 26.58 -0.68
CA LYS A 164 -6.30 25.65 -1.20
C LYS A 164 -6.72 25.96 -2.65
N ASP A 165 -6.21 27.05 -3.22
CA ASP A 165 -6.43 27.42 -4.61
C ASP A 165 -5.46 26.62 -5.52
N HIS A 166 -5.99 25.89 -6.50
CA HIS A 166 -5.22 25.11 -7.46
C HIS A 166 -4.59 25.97 -8.57
N SER A 167 -4.55 27.30 -8.39
CA SER A 167 -4.04 28.21 -9.41
C SER A 167 -2.51 28.09 -9.56
N PRO A 168 -1.98 28.21 -10.80
CA PRO A 168 -0.53 28.18 -11.07
C PRO A 168 0.26 29.26 -10.32
N LYS A 169 -0.41 30.28 -9.78
CA LYS A 169 0.22 31.32 -8.93
C LYS A 169 0.60 30.80 -7.53
N ALA A 170 -0.05 29.75 -7.03
CA ALA A 170 0.39 29.05 -5.81
C ALA A 170 1.60 28.13 -6.05
N LEU A 171 2.04 27.97 -7.31
CA LEU A 171 3.24 27.18 -7.68
C LEU A 171 4.53 28.01 -7.74
N VAL A 172 4.45 29.34 -7.57
CA VAL A 172 5.61 30.23 -7.73
C VAL A 172 6.19 30.61 -6.38
N VAL A 173 7.37 30.03 -6.12
CA VAL A 173 8.45 30.45 -5.22
C VAL A 173 8.11 30.49 -3.72
N ALA A 174 8.82 29.63 -2.97
CA ALA A 174 9.03 29.81 -1.55
C ALA A 174 9.75 31.14 -1.33
N GLU A 175 9.00 32.21 -1.10
CA GLU A 175 9.54 33.48 -0.61
C GLU A 175 9.42 33.50 0.92
N GLU A 176 10.60 33.44 1.53
CA GLU A 176 11.02 33.75 2.91
C GLU A 176 10.17 33.25 4.11
N GLU A 177 10.83 32.40 4.93
CA GLU A 177 10.43 31.85 6.24
C GLU A 177 9.29 30.81 6.30
N GLU A 178 9.03 30.04 5.24
CA GLU A 178 8.20 28.84 5.40
C GLU A 178 8.92 27.78 6.27
N GLU A 179 8.38 27.50 7.47
CA GLU A 179 8.96 26.56 8.44
C GLU A 179 9.00 25.12 7.87
N VAL A 180 10.21 24.56 7.79
CA VAL A 180 10.42 23.17 7.39
C VAL A 180 10.12 22.23 8.56
N VAL A 181 9.13 21.36 8.39
CA VAL A 181 8.72 20.37 9.37
C VAL A 181 9.21 18.98 8.96
N THR A 182 9.85 18.25 9.88
CA THR A 182 10.17 16.84 9.66
C THR A 182 8.97 15.96 10.00
N VAL A 183 8.58 15.08 9.08
CA VAL A 183 7.44 14.17 9.18
C VAL A 183 7.87 12.71 9.08
N TYR A 184 7.02 11.82 9.60
CA TYR A 184 7.22 10.38 9.45
C TYR A 184 6.79 9.92 8.06
N CYS A 185 7.66 9.17 7.37
CA CYS A 185 7.37 8.52 6.10
C CYS A 185 7.13 7.01 6.34
N PRO A 186 5.87 6.54 6.37
CA PRO A 186 5.50 5.14 6.60
C PRO A 186 5.68 4.26 5.34
N ASN A 187 6.79 4.47 4.63
CA ASN A 187 7.19 3.66 3.48
C ASN A 187 8.68 3.32 3.64
N THR A 188 9.02 2.03 3.58
CA THR A 188 10.41 1.56 3.75
C THR A 188 11.11 1.29 2.43
N GLY A 189 10.36 1.25 1.33
CA GLY A 189 10.87 1.07 -0.04
C GLY A 189 11.44 2.36 -0.62
N PRO A 190 12.04 2.32 -1.81
CA PRO A 190 12.62 3.49 -2.47
C PRO A 190 11.60 4.53 -2.91
N MET A 191 10.31 4.17 -3.08
CA MET A 191 9.29 5.06 -3.68
C MET A 191 9.64 5.47 -5.11
N VAL A 192 10.09 4.50 -5.92
CA VAL A 192 10.48 4.71 -7.32
C VAL A 192 9.33 5.34 -8.10
N GLY A 193 9.64 6.36 -8.91
CA GLY A 193 8.66 7.09 -9.73
C GLY A 193 7.71 8.01 -8.95
N LEU A 194 7.86 8.13 -7.63
CA LEU A 194 7.03 9.04 -6.82
C LEU A 194 7.76 10.32 -6.40
N LEU A 195 9.09 10.33 -6.49
CA LEU A 195 9.93 11.43 -5.99
C LEU A 195 10.42 12.36 -7.11
N ASP A 196 9.94 12.17 -8.34
CA ASP A 196 10.40 12.92 -9.51
C ASP A 196 9.99 14.39 -9.49
N GLY A 197 8.90 14.71 -8.78
CA GLY A 197 8.42 16.08 -8.55
C GLY A 197 9.17 16.85 -7.45
N LEU A 198 10.33 16.37 -6.99
CA LEU A 198 11.12 17.03 -5.96
C LEU A 198 12.11 18.08 -6.52
N PRO A 199 12.40 19.14 -5.74
CA PRO A 199 11.69 19.53 -4.52
C PRO A 199 10.30 20.10 -4.86
N ASN A 200 9.42 20.15 -3.86
CA ASN A 200 8.07 20.74 -3.89
C ASN A 200 6.93 19.86 -4.41
N ALA A 201 7.08 18.53 -4.40
CA ALA A 201 5.97 17.62 -4.72
C ALA A 201 4.81 17.82 -3.73
N ARG A 202 3.57 17.95 -4.21
CA ARG A 202 2.40 18.12 -3.36
C ARG A 202 2.13 16.83 -2.58
N VAL A 203 1.87 16.93 -1.29
CA VAL A 203 1.59 15.80 -0.41
C VAL A 203 0.45 16.10 0.54
N GLN A 204 -0.16 15.05 1.10
CA GLN A 204 -1.11 15.16 2.20
C GLN A 204 -0.60 14.38 3.40
N LEU A 205 -0.78 14.98 4.57
CA LEU A 205 -0.31 14.45 5.85
C LEU A 205 -1.51 14.18 6.77
N SER A 206 -1.44 13.12 7.56
CA SER A 206 -2.26 13.01 8.76
C SER A 206 -1.52 13.61 9.96
N LYS A 207 -2.26 14.16 10.93
CA LYS A 207 -1.71 14.65 12.19
C LYS A 207 -2.17 13.76 13.35
N SER A 208 -1.24 13.41 14.23
CA SER A 208 -1.53 12.76 15.49
C SER A 208 -1.32 13.74 16.64
N ASP A 209 -2.25 13.75 17.58
CA ASP A 209 -2.18 14.57 18.80
C ASP A 209 -1.53 13.80 19.97
N ASP A 210 -0.98 12.60 19.74
CA ASP A 210 -0.27 11.84 20.77
C ASP A 210 1.06 12.54 21.12
N PRO A 211 1.20 13.11 22.34
CA PRO A 211 2.40 13.85 22.72
C PRO A 211 3.64 12.96 22.84
N LYS A 212 3.49 11.63 22.85
CA LYS A 212 4.61 10.68 22.88
C LYS A 212 5.26 10.51 21.51
N ARG A 213 4.60 10.92 20.43
CA ARG A 213 5.16 10.81 19.09
C ARG A 213 6.25 11.85 18.87
N LYS A 214 7.41 11.38 18.41
CA LYS A 214 8.50 12.25 17.99
C LYS A 214 8.14 13.14 16.79
N TYR A 215 7.32 12.62 15.87
CA TYR A 215 6.84 13.33 14.69
C TYR A 215 5.32 13.30 14.69
N ALA A 216 4.69 14.48 14.79
CA ALA A 216 3.23 14.61 14.85
C ALA A 216 2.56 14.26 13.51
N TYR A 217 3.26 14.51 12.39
CA TYR A 217 2.73 14.30 11.06
C TYR A 217 3.22 13.00 10.43
N THR A 218 2.34 12.35 9.68
CA THR A 218 2.61 11.14 8.89
C THR A 218 2.29 11.43 7.42
N LEU A 219 3.22 11.13 6.52
CA LEU A 219 3.02 11.25 5.08
C LEU A 219 2.05 10.15 4.59
N GLU A 220 0.89 10.54 4.07
CA GLU A 220 -0.16 9.60 3.67
C GLU A 220 -0.18 9.36 2.16
N MET A 221 -0.06 10.43 1.37
CA MET A 221 -0.11 10.38 -0.09
C MET A 221 0.71 11.49 -0.73
N ILE A 222 1.13 11.24 -1.97
CA ILE A 222 1.91 12.16 -2.81
C ILE A 222 1.19 12.33 -4.15
N GLN A 223 1.17 13.55 -4.67
CA GLN A 223 0.65 13.84 -5.99
C GLN A 223 1.77 13.69 -7.01
N ILE A 224 1.53 12.94 -8.07
CA ILE A 224 2.42 12.84 -9.22
C ILE A 224 1.70 13.35 -10.47
N HIS A 225 2.47 13.89 -11.40
CA HIS A 225 1.96 14.26 -12.71
C HIS A 225 2.19 13.12 -13.70
N VAL A 226 1.11 12.61 -14.27
CA VAL A 226 1.15 11.42 -15.13
C VAL A 226 1.08 11.86 -16.59
N ARG A 227 2.11 11.49 -17.36
CA ARG A 227 2.21 11.68 -18.82
C ARG A 227 1.98 13.10 -19.32
N CYS A 228 2.24 14.10 -18.49
CA CYS A 228 1.90 15.49 -18.83
C CYS A 228 0.40 15.74 -19.05
N GLU A 229 -0.47 14.82 -18.58
CA GLU A 229 -1.92 14.84 -18.84
C GLU A 229 -2.72 15.21 -17.59
N ARG A 230 -2.46 14.54 -16.47
CA ARG A 230 -3.22 14.75 -15.24
C ARG A 230 -2.44 14.44 -13.97
N ASP A 231 -2.91 15.02 -12.88
CA ASP A 231 -2.42 14.68 -11.55
C ASP A 231 -3.10 13.44 -10.98
N VAL A 232 -2.33 12.64 -10.25
CA VAL A 232 -2.76 11.43 -9.55
C VAL A 232 -2.25 11.45 -8.12
N TRP A 233 -3.15 11.19 -7.16
CA TRP A 233 -2.76 10.94 -5.78
C TRP A 233 -2.38 9.47 -5.60
N VAL A 234 -1.15 9.23 -5.13
CA VAL A 234 -0.61 7.90 -4.83
C VAL A 234 -0.46 7.74 -3.33
N GLY A 235 -1.03 6.68 -2.77
CA GLY A 235 -0.88 6.36 -1.34
C GLY A 235 0.51 5.84 -1.03
N VAL A 236 1.18 6.43 -0.03
CA VAL A 236 2.55 6.04 0.33
C VAL A 236 2.61 5.20 1.61
N HIS A 237 1.56 5.24 2.42
CA HIS A 237 1.49 4.57 3.71
C HIS A 237 1.26 3.06 3.55
N SER A 238 2.34 2.29 3.45
CA SER A 238 2.26 0.87 3.10
C SER A 238 1.49 0.03 4.12
N THR A 239 1.63 0.32 5.40
CA THR A 239 0.89 -0.38 6.48
C THR A 239 -0.60 -0.08 6.51
N SER A 240 -1.07 0.98 5.85
CA SER A 240 -2.50 1.29 5.74
C SER A 240 -3.24 0.31 4.80
N ALA A 241 -2.51 -0.37 3.89
CA ALA A 241 -3.07 -1.36 2.99
C ALA A 241 -3.80 -2.49 3.73
N ASN A 242 -3.25 -2.99 4.84
CA ASN A 242 -3.90 -4.01 5.65
C ASN A 242 -5.24 -3.51 6.20
N ARG A 243 -5.31 -2.27 6.69
CA ARG A 243 -6.56 -1.69 7.19
C ARG A 243 -7.60 -1.52 6.08
N MET A 244 -7.17 -1.11 4.89
CA MET A 244 -8.04 -0.98 3.73
C MET A 244 -8.58 -2.34 3.28
N VAL A 245 -7.72 -3.37 3.19
CA VAL A 245 -8.16 -4.73 2.85
C VAL A 245 -9.06 -5.32 3.94
N GLU A 246 -8.78 -5.08 5.22
CA GLU A 246 -9.66 -5.47 6.33
C GLU A 246 -11.08 -4.91 6.13
N GLN A 247 -11.19 -3.63 5.77
CA GLN A 247 -12.48 -2.99 5.48
C GLN A 247 -13.19 -3.63 4.27
N ALA A 248 -12.45 -3.93 3.21
CA ALA A 248 -12.99 -4.60 2.02
C ALA A 248 -13.46 -6.03 2.33
N LEU A 249 -12.72 -6.75 3.18
CA LEU A 249 -13.07 -8.09 3.65
C LEU A 249 -14.30 -8.05 4.55
N ALA A 250 -14.36 -7.13 5.50
CA ALA A 250 -15.53 -6.98 6.37
C ALA A 250 -16.80 -6.68 5.54
N SER A 251 -16.65 -5.92 4.46
CA SER A 251 -17.75 -5.49 3.60
C SER A 251 -18.04 -6.42 2.41
N ARG A 252 -17.33 -7.56 2.28
CA ARG A 252 -17.50 -8.54 1.19
C ARG A 252 -17.33 -7.98 -0.22
N TRP A 253 -16.48 -6.96 -0.38
CA TRP A 253 -16.29 -6.32 -1.69
C TRP A 253 -15.32 -7.05 -2.62
N LEU A 254 -14.60 -8.05 -2.11
CA LEU A 254 -13.60 -8.84 -2.83
C LEU A 254 -14.18 -10.21 -3.22
N SER A 255 -15.11 -10.21 -4.18
CA SER A 255 -15.92 -11.38 -4.57
C SER A 255 -15.11 -12.65 -4.87
N GLN A 256 -13.90 -12.51 -5.40
CA GLN A 256 -12.99 -13.57 -5.80
C GLN A 256 -12.50 -14.40 -4.61
N LEU A 257 -12.66 -13.89 -3.39
CA LEU A 257 -12.31 -14.60 -2.16
C LEU A 257 -13.42 -15.54 -1.68
N GLY A 258 -14.65 -15.38 -2.18
CA GLY A 258 -15.83 -16.16 -1.82
C GLY A 258 -16.51 -15.72 -0.52
N ASP A 259 -17.54 -16.47 -0.13
CA ASP A 259 -18.40 -16.14 1.01
C ASP A 259 -17.93 -16.84 2.29
N TYR A 260 -16.84 -16.36 2.89
CA TYR A 260 -16.30 -16.88 4.16
C TYR A 260 -17.22 -16.56 5.36
N ASP A 261 -17.07 -17.24 6.48
CA ASP A 261 -17.84 -16.96 7.71
C ASP A 261 -17.12 -16.01 8.67
N SER A 262 -15.78 -16.06 8.69
CA SER A 262 -14.99 -15.24 9.61
C SER A 262 -13.64 -14.80 9.04
N VAL A 263 -13.07 -13.76 9.64
CA VAL A 263 -11.76 -13.19 9.30
C VAL A 263 -10.92 -13.11 10.58
N ARG A 264 -9.72 -13.68 10.54
CA ARG A 264 -8.70 -13.57 11.59
C ARG A 264 -7.51 -12.80 11.06
N ARG A 265 -6.81 -12.06 11.93
CA ARG A 265 -5.68 -11.19 11.57
C ARG A 265 -4.37 -11.71 12.10
N GLU A 266 -3.27 -11.36 11.43
CA GLU A 266 -1.89 -11.54 11.92
C GLU A 266 -1.64 -12.97 12.40
N VAL A 267 -2.14 -13.95 11.65
CA VAL A 267 -2.14 -15.35 12.05
C VAL A 267 -0.75 -15.92 11.78
N LYS A 268 -0.12 -16.49 12.80
CA LYS A 268 1.16 -17.17 12.65
C LYS A 268 0.96 -18.44 11.81
N PHE A 269 1.70 -18.56 10.71
CA PHE A 269 1.61 -19.72 9.80
C PHE A 269 2.97 -20.38 9.54
N ALA A 270 4.07 -19.71 9.89
CA ALA A 270 5.42 -20.25 9.87
C ALA A 270 6.19 -19.82 11.12
N LYS A 271 7.42 -20.31 11.30
CA LYS A 271 8.24 -20.08 12.50
C LYS A 271 8.37 -18.59 12.85
N ASN A 272 8.64 -17.77 11.84
CA ASN A 272 8.95 -16.34 11.97
C ASN A 272 8.07 -15.44 11.08
N SER A 273 6.91 -15.94 10.64
CA SER A 273 6.04 -15.21 9.72
C SER A 273 4.58 -15.34 10.11
N ARG A 274 3.86 -14.24 9.88
CA ARG A 274 2.42 -14.10 10.05
C ARG A 274 1.84 -13.72 8.70
N VAL A 275 0.66 -14.25 8.42
CA VAL A 275 -0.15 -13.84 7.28
C VAL A 275 -1.07 -12.73 7.75
N ASP A 276 -1.38 -11.78 6.87
CA ASP A 276 -2.19 -10.61 7.23
C ASP A 276 -3.62 -11.04 7.64
N PHE A 277 -4.23 -11.95 6.88
CA PHE A 277 -5.57 -12.48 7.17
C PHE A 277 -5.70 -13.99 6.96
N VAL A 278 -6.61 -14.62 7.71
CA VAL A 278 -7.15 -15.95 7.41
C VAL A 278 -8.67 -15.86 7.35
N LEU A 279 -9.22 -16.30 6.23
CA LEU A 279 -10.66 -16.42 6.00
C LEU A 279 -11.07 -17.86 6.29
N SER A 280 -12.14 -18.08 7.05
CA SER A 280 -12.59 -19.43 7.41
C SER A 280 -14.04 -19.65 6.99
N TRP A 281 -14.33 -20.85 6.48
CA TRP A 281 -15.68 -21.37 6.21
C TRP A 281 -16.00 -22.48 7.20
N ASN A 282 -17.25 -22.55 7.66
CA ASN A 282 -17.74 -23.56 8.56
C ASN A 282 -18.49 -24.65 7.78
N ALA A 283 -18.40 -25.89 8.24
CA ALA A 283 -19.30 -26.98 7.86
C ALA A 283 -20.61 -26.89 8.66
N GLU A 284 -21.60 -27.71 8.28
CA GLU A 284 -22.91 -27.78 8.94
C GLU A 284 -22.82 -28.15 10.42
N ASP A 285 -21.77 -28.89 10.82
CA ASP A 285 -21.49 -29.28 12.20
C ASP A 285 -20.83 -28.16 13.03
N GLY A 286 -20.59 -26.99 12.44
CA GLY A 286 -19.95 -25.83 13.05
C GLY A 286 -18.42 -25.86 13.07
N ASN A 287 -17.77 -26.93 12.58
CA ASN A 287 -16.32 -27.00 12.47
C ASN A 287 -15.83 -26.23 11.23
N VAL A 288 -14.57 -25.77 11.26
CA VAL A 288 -13.97 -25.10 10.10
C VAL A 288 -13.71 -26.12 8.99
N SER A 289 -14.34 -25.94 7.83
CA SER A 289 -14.23 -26.81 6.66
C SER A 289 -13.10 -26.37 5.71
N HIS A 290 -12.82 -25.07 5.66
CA HIS A 290 -11.84 -24.48 4.76
C HIS A 290 -11.23 -23.23 5.39
N GLU A 291 -9.92 -23.04 5.21
CA GLU A 291 -9.22 -21.80 5.51
C GLU A 291 -8.48 -21.27 4.28
N LYS A 292 -8.59 -19.97 4.04
CA LYS A 292 -7.84 -19.25 3.00
C LYS A 292 -6.90 -18.24 3.65
N TYR A 293 -5.61 -18.41 3.43
CA TYR A 293 -4.54 -17.55 3.93
C TYR A 293 -4.31 -16.40 2.97
N VAL A 294 -4.44 -15.16 3.42
CA VAL A 294 -4.44 -13.96 2.57
C VAL A 294 -3.32 -13.01 2.99
N GLU A 295 -2.33 -12.85 2.12
CA GLU A 295 -1.25 -11.87 2.26
C GLU A 295 -1.62 -10.59 1.49
N VAL A 296 -1.26 -9.42 2.01
CA VAL A 296 -1.49 -8.11 1.41
C VAL A 296 -0.16 -7.45 1.04
N LYS A 297 -0.09 -6.88 -0.16
CA LYS A 297 1.02 -6.08 -0.65
C LYS A 297 0.51 -4.70 -1.06
N SER A 298 1.19 -3.67 -0.58
CA SER A 298 0.96 -2.29 -1.02
C SER A 298 1.73 -2.03 -2.31
N VAL A 299 1.03 -1.57 -3.35
CA VAL A 299 1.60 -1.30 -4.67
C VAL A 299 1.48 0.17 -5.00
N THR A 300 2.59 0.79 -5.41
CA THR A 300 2.67 2.23 -5.69
C THR A 300 3.39 2.53 -7.01
N LEU A 301 4.35 1.68 -7.40
CA LEU A 301 5.05 1.79 -8.66
C LEU A 301 4.12 1.44 -9.83
N ALA A 302 4.20 2.25 -10.88
CA ALA A 302 3.60 1.96 -12.18
C ALA A 302 4.64 2.19 -13.27
N VAL A 303 4.55 1.39 -14.32
CA VAL A 303 5.36 1.51 -15.53
C VAL A 303 4.44 1.85 -16.69
N ASP A 304 4.92 2.70 -17.58
CA ASP A 304 4.25 2.98 -18.84
C ASP A 304 4.42 1.79 -19.79
N GLY A 305 3.37 1.49 -20.57
CA GLY A 305 3.48 0.48 -21.62
C GLY A 305 4.52 0.86 -22.68
N SER A 306 5.03 -0.15 -23.40
CA SER A 306 6.14 0.02 -24.34
C SER A 306 5.80 0.91 -25.54
N GLU A 307 4.52 0.98 -25.93
CA GLU A 307 4.08 1.80 -27.05
C GLU A 307 3.43 3.11 -26.59
N PRO A 308 3.64 4.23 -27.33
CA PRO A 308 2.93 5.48 -27.09
C PRO A 308 1.41 5.28 -27.04
N GLY A 309 0.77 5.81 -26.00
CA GLY A 309 -0.68 5.65 -25.78
C GLY A 309 -1.10 4.34 -25.10
N SER A 310 -0.17 3.41 -24.84
CA SER A 310 -0.47 2.18 -24.08
C SER A 310 -0.92 2.50 -22.66
N SER A 311 -1.74 1.66 -22.04
CA SER A 311 -2.12 1.83 -20.64
C SER A 311 -0.93 1.65 -19.68
N ARG A 312 -1.08 2.07 -18.42
CA ARG A 312 -0.05 1.89 -17.38
C ARG A 312 -0.28 0.59 -16.60
N CYS A 313 0.81 -0.09 -16.30
CA CYS A 313 0.80 -1.30 -15.49
C CYS A 313 1.31 -0.99 -14.08
N ALA A 314 0.51 -1.29 -13.05
CA ALA A 314 0.99 -1.29 -11.67
C ALA A 314 1.94 -2.48 -11.46
N VAL A 315 3.06 -2.29 -10.77
CA VAL A 315 4.03 -3.37 -10.58
C VAL A 315 4.55 -3.46 -9.16
N PHE A 316 4.83 -4.69 -8.71
CA PHE A 316 5.40 -4.94 -7.39
C PHE A 316 6.45 -6.06 -7.43
N PRO A 317 7.57 -5.93 -6.69
CA PRO A 317 7.96 -4.78 -5.88
C PRO A 317 8.62 -3.65 -6.70
N ASP A 318 8.93 -2.53 -6.04
CA ASP A 318 9.70 -1.40 -6.60
C ASP A 318 11.22 -1.51 -6.37
N THR A 319 11.65 -2.57 -5.68
CA THR A 319 13.05 -2.99 -5.47
C THR A 319 13.06 -4.43 -4.98
N VAL A 320 14.21 -5.11 -5.04
CA VAL A 320 14.38 -6.44 -4.45
C VAL A 320 13.84 -6.50 -3.02
N SER A 321 12.93 -7.44 -2.76
CA SER A 321 12.24 -7.61 -1.48
C SER A 321 12.34 -9.04 -0.98
N THR A 322 13.46 -9.36 -0.32
CA THR A 322 13.69 -10.68 0.30
C THR A 322 12.61 -11.07 1.31
N ARG A 323 11.98 -10.08 1.97
CA ARG A 323 10.83 -10.30 2.84
C ARG A 323 9.61 -10.78 2.06
N ALA A 324 9.28 -10.13 0.95
CA ALA A 324 8.15 -10.54 0.12
C ALA A 324 8.40 -11.92 -0.50
N GLN A 325 9.61 -12.17 -1.01
CA GLN A 325 10.03 -13.49 -1.49
C GLN A 325 9.82 -14.58 -0.43
N LYS A 326 10.32 -14.34 0.79
CA LYS A 326 10.18 -15.28 1.92
C LYS A 326 8.72 -15.61 2.22
N HIS A 327 7.85 -14.61 2.27
CA HIS A 327 6.43 -14.83 2.56
C HIS A 327 5.74 -15.68 1.49
N VAL A 328 6.05 -15.45 0.20
CA VAL A 328 5.50 -16.27 -0.89
C VAL A 328 5.96 -17.73 -0.79
N ILE A 329 7.24 -17.94 -0.48
CA ILE A 329 7.81 -19.28 -0.27
C ILE A 329 7.10 -19.99 0.88
N GLU A 330 7.05 -19.38 2.07
CA GLU A 330 6.44 -20.01 3.25
C GLU A 330 4.94 -20.27 3.03
N LEU A 331 4.23 -19.39 2.33
CA LEU A 331 2.81 -19.59 2.03
C LEU A 331 2.61 -20.76 1.05
N THR A 332 3.48 -20.88 0.05
CA THR A 332 3.46 -22.01 -0.89
C THR A 332 3.78 -23.33 -0.17
N GLU A 333 4.77 -23.33 0.71
CA GLU A 333 5.13 -24.50 1.53
C GLU A 333 3.95 -24.96 2.39
N LEU A 334 3.29 -24.05 3.11
CA LEU A 334 2.09 -24.36 3.91
C LEU A 334 1.03 -25.12 3.10
N LEU A 335 0.70 -24.62 1.91
CA LEU A 335 -0.35 -25.20 1.07
C LEU A 335 0.09 -26.53 0.41
N SER A 336 1.39 -26.70 0.16
CA SER A 336 1.90 -27.95 -0.41
C SER A 336 1.84 -29.13 0.56
N THR A 337 2.11 -28.90 1.86
CA THR A 337 2.15 -29.98 2.89
C THR A 337 0.79 -30.63 3.14
N THR A 338 -0.29 -29.87 2.94
CA THR A 338 -1.66 -30.37 3.10
C THR A 338 -2.13 -31.17 1.90
N ALA A 339 -1.73 -30.80 0.68
CA ALA A 339 -2.05 -31.55 -0.54
C ALA A 339 -1.46 -32.98 -0.56
N THR A 340 -0.31 -33.20 0.06
CA THR A 340 0.30 -34.54 0.20
C THR A 340 -0.40 -35.41 1.24
N SER A 341 -1.02 -34.80 2.26
CA SER A 341 -1.68 -35.52 3.35
C SER A 341 -3.01 -36.17 2.91
N ASP A 342 -3.70 -35.57 1.94
CA ASP A 342 -4.94 -36.11 1.36
C ASP A 342 -4.72 -37.30 0.41
N LYS A 343 -3.55 -37.41 -0.24
CA LYS A 343 -3.27 -38.51 -1.18
C LYS A 343 -2.91 -39.83 -0.50
N THR A 344 -2.36 -39.80 0.72
CA THR A 344 -1.89 -41.00 1.43
C THR A 344 -2.99 -41.68 2.26
N LYS A 345 -4.14 -41.03 2.48
CA LYS A 345 -5.27 -41.57 3.27
C LYS A 345 -6.30 -42.39 2.46
N LYS A 346 -5.96 -42.83 1.24
CA LYS A 346 -6.85 -43.64 0.40
C LYS A 346 -6.73 -45.16 0.63
N GLY A 347 -6.33 -45.61 1.83
CA GLY A 347 -6.11 -47.03 2.08
C GLY A 347 -5.87 -47.43 3.53
N THR A 348 -6.83 -47.20 4.43
CA THR A 348 -7.10 -48.10 5.58
C THR A 348 -8.42 -47.68 6.25
N LYS A 349 -9.47 -48.50 6.11
CA LYS A 349 -10.67 -48.39 6.94
C LYS A 349 -10.32 -48.96 8.32
N GLY A 350 -10.16 -48.08 9.30
CA GLY A 350 -10.14 -48.43 10.71
C GLY A 350 -11.14 -47.53 11.43
N GLU A 351 -12.17 -48.13 12.02
CA GLU A 351 -13.09 -47.48 12.96
C GLU A 351 -12.32 -47.07 14.22
N GLY A 352 -12.43 -45.80 14.62
CA GLY A 352 -11.89 -45.30 15.89
C GLY A 352 -11.43 -43.84 15.82
N ASP A 353 -12.10 -42.99 16.58
CA ASP A 353 -11.89 -41.54 16.78
C ASP A 353 -12.29 -40.59 15.64
N THR A 354 -13.48 -39.99 15.79
CA THR A 354 -13.93 -38.75 15.13
C THR A 354 -13.10 -37.56 15.60
N LYS A 355 -11.80 -37.52 15.27
CA LYS A 355 -11.07 -36.26 15.16
C LYS A 355 -11.45 -35.67 13.82
N GLY A 356 -12.24 -34.58 13.85
CA GLY A 356 -12.71 -33.87 12.67
C GLY A 356 -11.62 -33.69 11.62
N ALA A 357 -11.96 -33.90 10.36
CA ALA A 357 -11.03 -33.73 9.25
C ALA A 357 -10.38 -32.33 9.34
N ALA A 358 -9.07 -32.25 9.11
CA ALA A 358 -8.38 -30.97 9.06
C ALA A 358 -9.02 -30.09 7.97
N PRO A 359 -9.14 -28.77 8.19
CA PRO A 359 -9.73 -27.89 7.20
C PRO A 359 -8.92 -27.94 5.90
N LYS A 360 -9.63 -27.89 4.77
CA LYS A 360 -8.99 -27.63 3.48
C LYS A 360 -8.21 -26.32 3.58
N LEU A 361 -7.05 -26.21 2.91
CA LEU A 361 -6.30 -24.96 2.85
C LEU A 361 -6.26 -24.39 1.42
N SER A 362 -6.32 -23.07 1.31
CA SER A 362 -5.98 -22.32 0.10
C SER A 362 -5.27 -21.01 0.46
N GLY A 363 -4.75 -20.30 -0.55
CA GLY A 363 -4.08 -19.02 -0.34
C GLY A 363 -4.39 -17.99 -1.39
N ALA A 364 -4.25 -16.72 -1.02
CA ALA A 364 -4.30 -15.59 -1.92
C ALA A 364 -3.26 -14.52 -1.55
N ILE A 365 -2.80 -13.78 -2.54
CA ILE A 365 -2.00 -12.56 -2.35
C ILE A 365 -2.77 -11.42 -3.00
N ILE A 366 -3.11 -10.41 -2.20
CA ILE A 366 -3.80 -9.20 -2.63
C ILE A 366 -2.79 -8.08 -2.81
N PHE A 367 -2.70 -7.57 -4.03
CA PHE A 367 -1.95 -6.37 -4.38
C PHE A 367 -2.90 -5.18 -4.38
N LEU A 368 -2.84 -4.36 -3.34
CA LEU A 368 -3.61 -3.12 -3.27
C LEU A 368 -2.84 -2.00 -3.97
N VAL A 369 -3.28 -1.66 -5.17
CA VAL A 369 -2.72 -0.61 -6.03
C VAL A 369 -3.28 0.73 -5.56
N GLN A 370 -2.46 1.50 -4.84
CA GLN A 370 -2.85 2.76 -4.22
C GLN A 370 -2.79 3.95 -5.17
N ARG A 371 -3.43 3.82 -6.34
CA ARG A 371 -3.48 4.78 -7.44
C ARG A 371 -4.55 4.35 -8.45
N ASP A 372 -5.09 5.30 -9.22
CA ASP A 372 -6.24 5.09 -10.12
C ASP A 372 -5.92 5.27 -11.61
N ASP A 373 -4.65 5.28 -11.98
CA ASP A 373 -4.16 5.50 -13.34
C ASP A 373 -3.53 4.24 -13.99
N CYS A 374 -3.70 3.08 -13.37
CA CYS A 374 -3.27 1.79 -13.91
C CYS A 374 -4.49 0.95 -14.32
N THR A 375 -4.37 0.23 -15.43
CA THR A 375 -5.43 -0.65 -15.95
C THR A 375 -5.13 -2.13 -15.77
N GLU A 376 -3.92 -2.46 -15.32
CA GLU A 376 -3.44 -3.83 -15.17
C GLU A 376 -2.34 -3.90 -14.09
N PHE A 377 -1.99 -5.12 -13.69
CA PHE A 377 -0.95 -5.37 -12.70
C PHE A 377 -0.03 -6.52 -13.11
N ALA A 378 1.26 -6.43 -12.74
CA ALA A 378 2.23 -7.50 -12.89
C ALA A 378 3.24 -7.58 -11.72
N PRO A 379 3.65 -8.79 -11.29
CA PRO A 379 4.88 -8.94 -10.51
C PRO A 379 6.08 -8.40 -11.31
N SER A 380 6.92 -7.56 -10.69
CA SER A 380 7.97 -6.85 -11.41
C SER A 380 9.20 -7.71 -11.65
N ILE A 381 9.42 -8.10 -12.91
CA ILE A 381 10.63 -8.82 -13.34
C ILE A 381 11.86 -7.89 -13.25
N GLN A 382 11.71 -6.64 -13.71
CA GLN A 382 12.80 -5.67 -13.74
C GLN A 382 13.39 -5.36 -12.36
N HIS A 383 12.55 -5.31 -11.32
CA HIS A 383 12.97 -4.90 -9.98
C HIS A 383 13.25 -6.10 -9.05
N ASP A 384 12.58 -7.24 -9.28
CA ASP A 384 12.79 -8.48 -8.51
C ASP A 384 12.30 -9.71 -9.31
N GLU A 385 13.11 -10.14 -10.27
CA GLU A 385 12.87 -11.34 -11.10
C GLU A 385 12.54 -12.58 -10.24
N LYS A 386 13.27 -12.77 -9.14
CA LYS A 386 13.04 -13.89 -8.22
C LYS A 386 11.65 -13.83 -7.57
N PHE A 387 11.17 -12.65 -7.18
CA PHE A 387 9.81 -12.51 -6.67
C PHE A 387 8.77 -12.84 -7.74
N ALA A 388 8.98 -12.40 -8.99
CA ALA A 388 8.09 -12.71 -10.10
C ALA A 388 8.02 -14.23 -10.38
N GLU A 389 9.17 -14.91 -10.39
CA GLU A 389 9.21 -16.38 -10.50
C GLU A 389 8.48 -17.08 -9.36
N LEU A 390 8.67 -16.61 -8.12
CA LEU A 390 7.99 -17.17 -6.95
C LEU A 390 6.47 -16.99 -7.05
N CYS A 391 6.00 -15.85 -7.56
CA CYS A 391 4.57 -15.64 -7.84
C CYS A 391 4.04 -16.62 -8.89
N ALA A 392 4.80 -16.87 -9.97
CA ALA A 392 4.44 -17.84 -10.99
C ALA A 392 4.37 -19.28 -10.41
N LYS A 393 5.34 -19.66 -9.57
CA LYS A 393 5.35 -20.95 -8.86
C LYS A 393 4.17 -21.07 -7.89
N ALA A 394 3.91 -20.04 -7.09
CA ALA A 394 2.79 -19.96 -6.16
C ALA A 394 1.43 -20.15 -6.88
N THR A 395 1.26 -19.50 -8.03
CA THR A 395 0.04 -19.63 -8.86
C THR A 395 -0.16 -21.05 -9.36
N LYS A 396 0.91 -21.72 -9.82
CA LYS A 396 0.88 -23.14 -10.20
C LYS A 396 0.51 -24.07 -9.02
N SER A 397 0.86 -23.68 -7.80
CA SER A 397 0.48 -24.37 -6.57
C SER A 397 -0.93 -24.02 -6.05
N GLY A 398 -1.69 -23.19 -6.77
CA GLY A 398 -3.07 -22.84 -6.43
C GLY A 398 -3.25 -21.58 -5.58
N ILE A 399 -2.19 -20.79 -5.36
CA ILE A 399 -2.31 -19.47 -4.72
C ILE A 399 -2.92 -18.48 -5.71
N GLN A 400 -3.98 -17.81 -5.30
CA GLN A 400 -4.64 -16.77 -6.12
C GLN A 400 -3.88 -15.45 -6.01
N LEU A 401 -3.45 -14.87 -7.12
CA LEU A 401 -2.97 -13.49 -7.15
C LEU A 401 -4.14 -12.58 -7.53
N LEU A 402 -4.39 -11.53 -6.75
CA LEU A 402 -5.48 -10.59 -6.97
C LEU A 402 -4.95 -9.17 -6.86
N ALA A 403 -5.24 -8.32 -7.84
CA ALA A 403 -4.88 -6.90 -7.79
C ALA A 403 -6.14 -6.05 -7.78
N TYR A 404 -6.20 -5.06 -6.90
CA TYR A 404 -7.31 -4.11 -6.84
C TYR A 404 -6.76 -2.69 -6.76
N SER A 405 -7.32 -1.78 -7.56
CA SER A 405 -6.97 -0.37 -7.48
C SER A 405 -7.87 0.39 -6.51
N CYS A 406 -7.34 1.47 -5.97
CA CYS A 406 -8.13 2.44 -5.23
C CYS A 406 -7.76 3.86 -5.65
N VAL A 407 -8.74 4.75 -5.55
CA VAL A 407 -8.55 6.19 -5.77
C VAL A 407 -8.45 6.89 -4.42
N LEU A 408 -7.43 7.73 -4.27
CA LEU A 408 -7.25 8.61 -3.13
C LEU A 408 -7.81 9.99 -3.48
N LYS A 409 -8.74 10.48 -2.67
CA LYS A 409 -9.42 11.76 -2.88
C LYS A 409 -9.27 12.64 -1.64
N PRO A 410 -8.14 13.34 -1.47
CA PRO A 410 -8.07 14.41 -0.48
C PRO A 410 -9.00 15.54 -0.91
N ASN A 411 -9.70 16.11 0.06
CA ASN A 411 -10.51 17.30 -0.08
C ASN A 411 -9.85 18.38 0.76
N GLU A 412 -9.07 19.22 0.09
CA GLU A 412 -8.33 20.28 0.77
C GLU A 412 -9.25 21.38 1.30
N ALA A 413 -10.41 21.60 0.68
CA ALA A 413 -11.41 22.56 1.16
C ALA A 413 -11.87 22.21 2.58
N ASN A 414 -12.24 20.94 2.80
CA ASN A 414 -12.73 20.44 4.08
C ASN A 414 -11.64 19.79 4.94
N SER A 415 -10.38 19.82 4.48
CA SER A 415 -9.23 19.20 5.13
C SER A 415 -9.50 17.75 5.53
N ASN A 416 -10.22 16.99 4.71
CA ASN A 416 -10.50 15.56 4.93
C ASN A 416 -10.18 14.77 3.68
N GLY A 417 -10.40 13.46 3.68
CA GLY A 417 -10.19 12.67 2.47
C GLY A 417 -10.75 11.27 2.57
N ILE A 418 -10.89 10.62 1.42
CA ILE A 418 -11.36 9.24 1.35
C ILE A 418 -10.47 8.44 0.41
N VAL A 419 -10.37 7.14 0.68
CA VAL A 419 -9.85 6.14 -0.25
C VAL A 419 -10.99 5.24 -0.66
N ARG A 420 -11.24 5.14 -1.96
CA ARG A 420 -12.34 4.34 -2.51
C ARG A 420 -11.78 3.17 -3.33
N LEU A 421 -12.25 1.96 -3.04
CA LEU A 421 -11.99 0.79 -3.86
C LEU A 421 -12.59 0.99 -5.24
N LEU A 422 -11.82 0.68 -6.27
CA LEU A 422 -12.28 0.67 -7.65
C LEU A 422 -12.55 -0.78 -8.07
N GLU A 423 -11.89 -1.22 -9.11
CA GLU A 423 -12.07 -2.52 -9.74
C GLU A 423 -10.88 -3.44 -9.49
N GLN A 424 -11.09 -4.71 -9.80
CA GLN A 424 -10.00 -5.67 -9.88
C GLN A 424 -9.22 -5.36 -11.16
N LEU A 425 -7.90 -5.22 -11.05
CA LEU A 425 -7.03 -5.10 -12.21
C LEU A 425 -6.71 -6.50 -12.76
N PRO A 426 -6.78 -6.71 -14.10
CA PRO A 426 -6.28 -7.93 -14.72
C PRO A 426 -4.79 -8.10 -14.46
N LEU A 427 -4.37 -9.35 -14.27
CA LEU A 427 -2.95 -9.71 -14.21
C LEU A 427 -2.42 -9.81 -15.65
N GLN A 428 -1.30 -9.16 -15.94
CA GLN A 428 -0.59 -9.44 -17.19
C GLN A 428 -0.19 -10.92 -17.21
N LYS A 429 -0.49 -11.58 -18.33
CA LYS A 429 0.08 -12.89 -18.59
C LYS A 429 1.58 -12.70 -18.74
N ALA A 430 2.37 -13.47 -18.01
CA ALA A 430 3.81 -13.54 -18.27
C ALA A 430 3.98 -13.82 -19.77
N ALA A 431 4.74 -12.98 -20.47
CA ALA A 431 5.13 -13.25 -21.85
C ALA A 431 5.80 -14.63 -21.85
N SER A 432 5.13 -15.59 -22.49
CA SER A 432 5.51 -17.00 -22.53
C SER A 432 6.78 -17.24 -23.33
#